data_AF-A0A846YLP6-F1
#
_entry.id   AF-A0A846YLP6-F1
#
_cell.length_a   1.000
_cell.length_b   1.000
_cell.length_c   1.000
_cell.angle_alpha   90.00
_cell.angle_beta   90.00
_cell.angle_gamma   90.00
#
_symmetry.space_group_name_H-M   'P 1'
#
loop_
_entity.id
_entity.type
_entity.pdbx_description
1 polymer ?
#
loop_
_entity_poly.entity_id
_entity_poly.type
_entity_poly.pdbx_seq_one_letter_code
_entity_poly.pdbx_strand_id
1 'polypeptide(L)'
;MSGPDSFGNELRRLLAARPEDRDRVAADAGTERVLVADFGIARSLDEEATVTGGGHREYSPYYVAPERFLSSLPDHRSDIYSFGATLYQLLTGSFPYPNRSDRELIHVHRHEPVPVPSTIRPTLPAAFDDVIARAMVKDPADRYQSCEELAVAARYALSGTPPSASRSARRFLDTALRPDTAILL
;
A
#
# COMPACT_ATOMS: atom_id res chain seq x y z
N MET A 1 7.88 19.55 16.37
CA MET A 1 8.63 18.40 15.85
C MET A 1 7.88 17.14 16.31
N SER A 2 6.90 16.67 15.55
CA SER A 2 6.21 15.41 15.84
C SER A 2 7.13 14.25 15.45
N GLY A 3 7.36 13.32 16.39
CA GLY A 3 8.19 12.13 16.15
C GLY A 3 7.55 11.18 15.11
N PRO A 4 8.35 10.24 14.55
CA PRO A 4 7.92 9.26 13.54
C PRO A 4 6.75 8.35 13.99
N ASP A 5 6.44 8.37 15.27
CA ASP A 5 5.45 7.58 16.00
C ASP A 5 4.10 8.33 16.19
N SER A 6 3.99 9.60 15.79
CA SER A 6 2.73 10.38 15.85
C SER A 6 1.66 9.84 14.90
N PHE A 7 2.02 9.62 13.63
CA PHE A 7 1.08 9.19 12.59
C PHE A 7 0.50 7.79 12.86
N GLY A 8 1.34 6.83 13.26
CA GLY A 8 0.87 5.51 13.63
C GLY A 8 -0.12 5.57 14.79
N ASN A 9 0.10 6.45 15.77
CA ASN A 9 -0.82 6.64 16.88
C ASN A 9 -2.12 7.36 16.47
N GLU A 10 -2.06 8.30 15.54
CA GLU A 10 -3.24 9.01 15.05
C GLU A 10 -4.10 8.13 14.13
N LEU A 11 -3.48 7.39 13.22
CA LEU A 11 -4.19 6.38 12.44
C LEU A 11 -4.85 5.36 13.36
N ARG A 12 -4.21 4.98 14.46
CA ARG A 12 -4.82 4.12 15.49
C ARG A 12 -6.01 4.77 16.19
N ARG A 13 -5.96 6.08 16.45
CA ARG A 13 -7.10 6.84 17.02
C ARG A 13 -8.26 6.93 16.04
N LEU A 14 -7.99 7.25 14.77
CA LEU A 14 -8.99 7.28 13.70
C LEU A 14 -9.63 5.90 13.52
N LEU A 15 -8.84 4.84 13.50
CA LEU A 15 -9.35 3.47 13.38
C LEU A 15 -10.15 3.04 14.61
N ALA A 16 -9.81 3.53 15.80
CA ALA A 16 -10.53 3.25 17.05
C ALA A 16 -11.83 4.07 17.21
N ALA A 17 -11.98 5.18 16.48
CA ALA A 17 -13.23 5.92 16.44
C ALA A 17 -14.32 5.16 15.69
N ARG A 18 -15.58 5.34 16.10
CA ARG A 18 -16.74 4.79 15.39
C ARG A 18 -16.77 5.31 13.96
N PRO A 19 -17.19 4.50 12.96
CA PRO A 19 -17.15 4.91 11.54
C PRO A 19 -17.77 6.29 11.28
N GLU A 20 -18.91 6.57 11.90
CA GLU A 20 -19.64 7.84 11.78
C GLU A 20 -18.91 9.05 12.38
N ASP A 21 -17.97 8.82 13.31
CA ASP A 21 -17.22 9.85 14.01
C ASP A 21 -15.83 10.10 13.37
N ARG A 22 -15.40 9.26 12.41
CA ARG A 22 -14.04 9.31 11.83
C ARG A 22 -13.74 10.58 11.05
N ASP A 23 -14.71 11.08 10.28
CA ASP A 23 -14.54 12.33 9.53
C ASP A 23 -14.39 13.53 10.48
N ARG A 24 -15.07 13.49 11.64
CA ARG A 24 -14.95 14.52 12.68
C ARG A 24 -13.60 14.46 13.38
N VAL A 25 -13.12 13.26 13.73
CA VAL A 25 -11.77 13.08 14.31
C VAL A 25 -10.70 13.48 13.29
N ALA A 26 -10.87 13.18 12.01
CA ALA A 26 -9.96 13.60 10.94
C ALA A 26 -9.94 15.12 10.73
N ALA A 27 -11.06 15.81 10.97
CA ALA A 27 -11.15 17.26 10.89
C ALA A 27 -10.55 17.97 12.13
N ASP A 28 -10.64 17.34 13.31
CA ASP A 28 -10.15 17.88 14.59
C ASP A 28 -8.65 17.57 14.81
N ALA A 29 -8.15 16.47 14.22
CA ALA A 29 -6.73 16.17 14.09
C ALA A 29 -6.11 17.15 13.08
N GLY A 30 -5.71 18.33 13.55
CA GLY A 30 -5.18 19.41 12.71
C GLY A 30 -4.23 18.92 11.62
N THR A 31 -4.66 19.01 10.35
CA THR A 31 -4.01 18.54 9.10
C THR A 31 -2.59 18.00 9.26
N GLU A 32 -2.41 16.80 9.86
CA GLU A 32 -1.11 16.15 9.88
C GLU A 32 -0.79 15.70 8.45
N ARG A 33 0.20 16.36 7.84
CA ARG A 33 0.67 16.03 6.49
C ARG A 33 1.83 15.06 6.61
N VAL A 34 1.62 13.84 6.15
CA VAL A 34 2.72 12.89 5.93
C VAL A 34 3.34 13.22 4.58
N LEU A 35 4.63 13.56 4.61
CA LEU A 35 5.45 13.73 3.43
C LEU A 35 6.19 12.42 3.19
N VAL A 36 6.07 11.86 1.99
CA VAL A 36 7.00 10.83 1.53
C VAL A 36 8.33 11.54 1.32
N ALA A 37 9.27 11.33 2.23
CA ALA A 37 10.65 11.72 2.05
C ALA A 37 11.45 10.46 1.67
N ASP A 38 12.40 10.64 0.76
CA ASP A 38 13.21 9.60 0.12
C ASP A 38 12.59 9.03 -1.17
N PHE A 39 12.50 9.87 -2.21
CA PHE A 39 12.42 9.43 -3.60
C PHE A 39 13.77 8.81 -3.98
N GLY A 40 14.05 7.63 -3.44
CA GLY A 40 15.33 6.92 -3.57
C GLY A 40 15.94 7.15 -4.94
N ILE A 41 17.06 7.87 -4.95
CA ILE A 41 17.89 8.30 -6.09
C ILE A 41 17.24 7.96 -7.44
N ALA A 42 16.49 8.91 -8.00
CA ALA A 42 15.87 8.80 -9.31
C ALA A 42 16.91 8.35 -10.34
N ARG A 43 16.93 7.05 -10.65
CA ARG A 43 17.84 6.51 -11.64
C ARG A 43 17.23 6.73 -13.01
N SER A 44 17.95 7.40 -13.90
CA SER A 44 17.60 7.44 -15.31
C SER A 44 17.49 6.00 -15.83
N LEU A 45 16.45 5.73 -16.61
CA LEU A 45 16.18 4.41 -17.21
C LEU A 45 17.30 3.89 -18.13
N ASP A 46 18.33 4.72 -18.38
CA ASP A 46 19.46 4.45 -19.27
C ASP A 46 20.69 3.83 -18.59
N GLU A 47 20.72 3.70 -17.26
CA GLU A 47 21.84 3.02 -16.60
C GLU A 47 21.59 1.51 -16.50
N GLU A 48 22.22 0.77 -17.41
CA GLU A 48 22.39 -0.68 -17.35
C GLU A 48 23.01 -1.08 -16.00
N ALA A 49 22.17 -1.37 -15.01
CA ALA A 49 22.61 -1.91 -13.74
C ALA A 49 22.92 -3.40 -13.92
N THR A 50 24.15 -3.68 -14.36
CA THR A 50 24.79 -4.98 -14.18
C THR A 50 24.66 -5.41 -12.72
N VAL A 51 23.76 -6.36 -12.46
CA VAL A 51 23.69 -7.07 -11.19
C VAL A 51 24.85 -8.06 -11.16
N THR A 52 25.99 -7.61 -10.66
CA THR A 52 27.15 -8.46 -10.36
C THR A 52 27.50 -8.35 -8.88
N GLY A 53 27.49 -9.53 -8.22
CA GLY A 53 28.22 -9.85 -6.99
C GLY A 53 28.29 -8.80 -5.87
N GLY A 54 27.42 -8.92 -4.87
CA GLY A 54 27.73 -8.42 -3.52
C GLY A 54 27.79 -6.91 -3.33
N GLY A 55 27.23 -6.11 -4.24
CA GLY A 55 27.07 -4.66 -4.08
C GLY A 55 25.90 -4.31 -3.14
N HIS A 56 26.10 -3.32 -2.27
CA HIS A 56 25.13 -2.82 -1.30
C HIS A 56 23.70 -2.73 -1.87
N ARG A 57 22.77 -3.48 -1.28
CA ARG A 57 21.34 -3.35 -1.58
C ARG A 57 20.84 -2.04 -0.95
N GLU A 58 20.50 -1.08 -1.80
CA GLU A 58 19.99 0.25 -1.40
C GLU A 58 18.49 0.24 -1.01
N TYR A 59 17.79 -0.90 -1.14
CA TYR A 59 16.37 -1.01 -0.82
C TYR A 59 16.11 -1.90 0.40
N SER A 60 15.22 -1.46 1.28
CA SER A 60 14.73 -2.26 2.41
C SER A 60 13.82 -3.39 1.88
N PRO A 61 14.23 -4.67 1.96
CA PRO A 61 13.55 -5.79 1.27
C PRO A 61 12.11 -6.03 1.74
N TYR A 62 11.72 -5.46 2.89
CA TYR A 62 10.37 -5.58 3.47
C TYR A 62 9.26 -4.93 2.65
N TYR A 63 9.59 -4.04 1.72
CA TYR A 63 8.60 -3.28 0.92
C TYR A 63 8.73 -3.53 -0.59
N VAL A 64 9.76 -4.24 -1.03
CA VAL A 64 10.14 -4.28 -2.44
C VAL A 64 9.13 -5.07 -3.28
N ALA A 65 8.79 -4.51 -4.45
CA ALA A 65 7.91 -5.16 -5.41
C ALA A 65 8.57 -6.41 -6.03
N PRO A 66 7.79 -7.47 -6.35
CA PRO A 66 8.31 -8.73 -6.90
C PRO A 66 9.18 -8.56 -8.15
N GLU A 67 8.76 -7.68 -9.05
CA GLU A 67 9.42 -7.41 -10.34
C GLU A 67 10.79 -6.75 -10.20
N ARG A 68 11.10 -6.10 -9.07
CA ARG A 68 12.44 -5.55 -8.80
C ARG A 68 13.50 -6.64 -8.59
N PHE A 69 13.08 -7.89 -8.41
CA PHE A 69 13.98 -9.06 -8.35
C PHE A 69 14.08 -9.81 -9.69
N LEU A 70 13.37 -9.34 -10.72
CA LEU A 70 13.35 -9.91 -12.07
C LEU A 70 14.20 -9.06 -13.02
N SER A 71 14.44 -9.55 -14.23
CA SER A 71 15.19 -8.84 -15.28
C SER A 71 14.37 -7.76 -16.01
N SER A 72 13.10 -7.58 -15.65
CA SER A 72 12.23 -6.54 -16.21
C SER A 72 12.46 -5.20 -15.53
N LEU A 73 12.46 -4.10 -16.29
CA LEU A 73 12.52 -2.76 -15.73
C LEU A 73 11.24 -2.47 -14.90
N PRO A 74 11.36 -2.13 -13.61
CA PRO A 74 10.21 -1.71 -12.81
C PRO A 74 9.66 -0.38 -13.32
N ASP A 75 8.34 -0.22 -13.26
CA ASP A 75 7.65 1.05 -13.53
C ASP A 75 7.04 1.64 -12.24
N HIS A 76 6.22 2.69 -12.37
CA HIS A 76 5.60 3.37 -11.22
C HIS A 76 4.73 2.46 -10.35
N ARG A 77 4.29 1.29 -10.85
CA ARG A 77 3.48 0.33 -10.10
C ARG A 77 4.30 -0.46 -9.09
N SER A 78 5.63 -0.46 -9.20
CA SER A 78 6.51 -0.97 -8.14
C SER A 78 6.45 -0.09 -6.87
N ASP A 79 6.24 1.22 -7.04
CA ASP A 79 6.08 2.14 -5.92
C ASP A 79 4.71 1.99 -5.26
N ILE A 80 3.67 1.64 -6.05
CA ILE A 80 2.34 1.29 -5.53
C ILE A 80 2.41 0.06 -4.63
N TYR A 81 3.15 -0.98 -5.02
CA TYR A 81 3.37 -2.15 -4.16
C TYR A 81 4.07 -1.75 -2.86
N SER A 82 5.14 -0.96 -2.96
CA SER A 82 5.92 -0.51 -1.81
C SER A 82 5.07 0.33 -0.85
N PHE A 83 4.20 1.19 -1.40
CA PHE A 83 3.25 1.95 -0.61
C PHE A 83 2.18 1.07 0.04
N GLY A 84 1.69 0.03 -0.65
CA GLY A 84 0.82 -0.98 -0.06
C GLY A 84 1.46 -1.68 1.14
N ALA A 85 2.71 -2.14 0.99
CA ALA A 85 3.47 -2.76 2.09
C ALA A 85 3.69 -1.79 3.28
N THR A 86 3.92 -0.51 2.97
CA THR A 86 4.06 0.55 3.98
C THR A 86 2.74 0.77 4.71
N LEU A 87 1.64 0.89 3.97
CA LEU A 87 0.30 1.07 4.53
C LEU A 87 -0.08 -0.12 5.43
N TYR A 88 0.20 -1.35 5.00
CA TYR A 88 0.00 -2.55 5.84
C TYR A 88 0.72 -2.40 7.19
N GLN A 89 1.98 -1.98 7.18
CA GLN A 89 2.74 -1.82 8.42
C GLN A 89 2.21 -0.69 9.29
N LEU A 90 1.76 0.41 8.69
CA LEU A 90 1.16 1.53 9.43
C LEU A 90 -0.15 1.10 10.12
N LEU A 91 -0.96 0.31 9.43
CA LEU A 91 -2.24 -0.20 9.95
C LEU A 91 -2.08 -1.27 11.03
N THR A 92 -1.14 -2.20 10.84
CA THR A 92 -0.99 -3.39 11.69
C THR A 92 0.11 -3.25 12.74
N GLY A 93 1.08 -2.37 12.53
CA GLY A 93 2.32 -2.27 13.31
C GLY A 93 3.36 -3.35 12.97
N SER A 94 3.11 -4.22 11.99
CA SER A 94 3.99 -5.32 11.58
C SER A 94 4.29 -5.25 10.08
N PHE A 95 5.46 -5.70 9.66
CA PHE A 95 5.72 -5.89 8.23
C PHE A 95 4.75 -6.93 7.62
N PRO A 96 4.46 -6.87 6.31
CA PRO A 96 3.67 -7.89 5.63
C PRO A 96 4.23 -9.30 5.84
N TYR A 97 5.55 -9.47 5.67
CA TYR A 97 6.22 -10.75 5.84
C TYR A 97 7.34 -10.63 6.90
N PRO A 98 7.00 -10.66 8.21
CA PRO A 98 7.97 -10.48 9.28
C PRO A 98 8.83 -11.74 9.49
N ASN A 99 9.98 -11.58 10.17
CA ASN A 99 10.85 -12.68 10.58
C ASN A 99 11.29 -13.58 9.41
N ARG A 100 11.81 -12.95 8.35
CA ARG A 100 12.34 -13.60 7.17
C ARG A 100 13.74 -13.07 6.89
N SER A 101 14.64 -13.94 6.48
CA SER A 101 15.91 -13.54 5.90
C SER A 101 15.69 -12.84 4.55
N ASP A 102 16.67 -12.07 4.08
CA ASP A 102 16.59 -11.38 2.79
C ASP A 102 16.23 -12.31 1.62
N ARG A 103 16.77 -13.53 1.60
CA ARG A 103 16.48 -14.52 0.55
C ARG A 103 15.03 -15.00 0.63
N GLU A 104 14.52 -15.20 1.84
CA GLU A 104 13.13 -15.57 2.05
C GLU A 104 12.18 -14.42 1.71
N LEU A 105 12.57 -13.17 2.00
CA LEU A 105 11.79 -11.98 1.62
C LEU A 105 11.55 -11.91 0.10
N ILE A 106 12.58 -12.21 -0.71
CA ILE A 106 12.42 -12.31 -2.16
C ILE A 106 11.37 -13.38 -2.52
N HIS A 107 11.44 -14.55 -1.89
CA HIS A 107 10.51 -15.64 -2.15
C HIS A 107 9.07 -15.26 -1.77
N VAL A 108 8.84 -14.80 -0.54
CA VAL A 108 7.50 -14.48 -0.04
C VAL A 108 6.88 -13.30 -0.79
N HIS A 109 7.65 -12.27 -1.14
CA HIS A 109 7.14 -11.18 -1.95
C HIS A 109 6.68 -11.69 -3.32
N ARG A 110 7.36 -12.68 -3.92
CA ARG A 110 7.00 -13.22 -5.24
C ARG A 110 5.86 -14.24 -5.22
N HIS A 111 5.73 -15.03 -4.16
CA HIS A 111 4.93 -16.26 -4.21
C HIS A 111 3.87 -16.37 -3.12
N GLU A 112 4.12 -15.84 -1.93
CA GLU A 112 3.17 -15.97 -0.83
C GLU A 112 1.97 -15.03 -1.02
N PRO A 113 0.78 -15.42 -0.56
CA PRO A 113 -0.40 -14.59 -0.63
C PRO A 113 -0.18 -13.27 0.12
N VAL A 114 -0.87 -12.22 -0.33
CA VAL A 114 -0.85 -10.94 0.38
C VAL A 114 -1.51 -11.14 1.75
N PRO A 115 -0.83 -10.79 2.85
CA PRO A 115 -1.39 -10.91 4.20
C PRO A 115 -2.61 -10.01 4.37
N VAL A 116 -3.60 -10.49 5.14
CA VAL A 116 -4.87 -9.80 5.37
C VAL A 116 -4.77 -8.96 6.66
N PRO A 117 -4.74 -7.61 6.58
CA PRO A 117 -4.58 -6.73 7.74
C PRO A 117 -5.56 -7.00 8.89
N SER A 118 -6.83 -7.25 8.58
CA SER A 118 -7.88 -7.47 9.60
C SER A 118 -7.64 -8.72 10.46
N THR A 119 -6.89 -9.71 9.95
CA THR A 119 -6.51 -10.91 10.73
C THR A 119 -5.48 -10.59 11.81
N ILE A 120 -4.63 -9.57 11.60
CA ILE A 120 -3.64 -9.12 12.56
C ILE A 120 -4.25 -8.09 13.51
N ARG A 121 -5.13 -7.23 13.00
CA ARG A 121 -5.81 -6.21 13.78
C ARG A 121 -7.31 -6.23 13.49
N PRO A 122 -8.11 -7.01 14.25
CA PRO A 122 -9.56 -7.15 14.01
C PRO A 122 -10.39 -5.87 14.16
N THR A 123 -9.82 -4.80 14.74
CA THR A 123 -10.45 -3.48 14.84
C THR A 123 -10.32 -2.66 13.55
N LEU A 124 -9.54 -3.13 12.57
CA LEU A 124 -9.46 -2.50 11.25
C LEU A 124 -10.75 -2.74 10.45
N PRO A 125 -11.22 -1.74 9.69
CA PRO A 125 -12.25 -1.97 8.68
C PRO A 125 -11.78 -3.02 7.67
N ALA A 126 -12.62 -4.03 7.42
CA ALA A 126 -12.33 -5.10 6.45
C ALA A 126 -12.06 -4.57 5.03
N ALA A 127 -12.57 -3.38 4.69
CA ALA A 127 -12.29 -2.73 3.41
C ALA A 127 -10.78 -2.45 3.18
N PHE A 128 -9.96 -2.38 4.23
CA PHE A 128 -8.50 -2.28 4.05
C PHE A 128 -7.87 -3.57 3.54
N ASP A 129 -8.52 -4.72 3.71
CA ASP A 129 -8.02 -5.99 3.20
C ASP A 129 -7.97 -5.97 1.67
N ASP A 130 -9.02 -5.49 1.03
CA ASP A 130 -9.08 -5.34 -0.43
C ASP A 130 -8.08 -4.29 -0.95
N VAL A 131 -7.93 -3.18 -0.21
CA VAL A 131 -6.96 -2.13 -0.56
C VAL A 131 -5.54 -2.69 -0.57
N ILE A 132 -5.16 -3.43 0.47
CA ILE A 132 -3.82 -4.01 0.56
C ILE A 132 -3.65 -5.15 -0.44
N ALA A 133 -4.64 -6.04 -0.58
CA ALA A 133 -4.62 -7.13 -1.55
C ALA A 133 -4.37 -6.60 -2.97
N ARG A 134 -5.09 -5.56 -3.39
CA ARG A 134 -4.91 -4.96 -4.71
C ARG A 134 -3.63 -4.14 -4.85
N ALA A 135 -3.17 -3.45 -3.81
CA ALA A 135 -1.91 -2.71 -3.88
C ALA A 135 -0.70 -3.66 -4.03
N MET A 136 -0.75 -4.82 -3.37
CA MET A 136 0.36 -5.78 -3.29
C MET A 136 0.16 -7.04 -4.13
N VAL A 137 -0.83 -7.08 -5.02
CA VAL A 137 -0.98 -8.21 -5.96
C VAL A 137 0.26 -8.32 -6.83
N LYS A 138 0.65 -9.55 -7.15
CA LYS A 138 2.00 -9.84 -7.68
C LYS A 138 2.17 -9.29 -9.08
N ASP A 139 1.15 -9.41 -9.93
CA ASP A 139 1.15 -8.82 -11.26
C ASP A 139 0.91 -7.30 -11.17
N PRO A 140 1.84 -6.46 -11.66
CA PRO A 140 1.62 -5.01 -11.73
C PRO A 140 0.36 -4.60 -12.50
N ALA A 141 -0.10 -5.38 -13.48
CA ALA A 141 -1.32 -5.08 -14.24
C ALA A 141 -2.59 -5.09 -13.39
N ASP A 142 -2.64 -5.92 -12.35
CA ASP A 142 -3.80 -6.07 -11.47
C ASP A 142 -3.81 -5.05 -10.32
N ARG A 143 -2.71 -4.30 -10.15
CA ARG A 143 -2.59 -3.27 -9.11
C ARG A 143 -3.45 -2.05 -9.43
N TYR A 144 -3.51 -1.13 -8.46
CA TYR A 144 -3.88 0.25 -8.77
C TYR A 144 -2.95 0.79 -9.86
N GLN A 145 -3.49 1.57 -10.80
CA GLN A 145 -2.70 2.10 -11.91
C GLN A 145 -2.09 3.47 -11.57
N SER A 146 -2.46 4.06 -10.43
CA SER A 146 -1.85 5.27 -9.88
C SER A 146 -1.93 5.31 -8.36
N CYS A 147 -1.03 6.08 -7.74
CA CYS A 147 -1.09 6.36 -6.29
C CYS A 147 -2.35 7.12 -5.89
N GLU A 148 -2.93 7.92 -6.81
CA GLU A 148 -4.21 8.60 -6.57
C GLU A 148 -5.36 7.60 -6.40
N GLU A 149 -5.40 6.57 -7.25
CA GLU A 149 -6.43 5.51 -7.20
C GLU A 149 -6.35 4.76 -5.86
N LEU A 150 -5.14 4.40 -5.43
CA LEU A 150 -4.91 3.76 -4.13
C LEU A 150 -5.31 4.69 -2.97
N ALA A 151 -4.95 5.98 -3.02
CA ALA A 151 -5.31 6.93 -1.97
C ALA A 151 -6.83 7.16 -1.87
N VAL A 152 -7.54 7.17 -3.00
CA VAL A 152 -9.01 7.19 -3.03
C VAL A 152 -9.59 5.96 -2.34
N ALA A 153 -9.09 4.77 -2.67
CA ALA A 153 -9.56 3.52 -2.07
C ALA A 153 -9.28 3.45 -0.56
N ALA A 154 -8.09 3.88 -0.12
CA ALA A 154 -7.73 3.92 1.29
C ALA A 154 -8.60 4.91 2.10
N ARG A 155 -8.92 6.08 1.54
CA ARG A 155 -9.86 7.03 2.18
C ARG A 155 -11.25 6.43 2.31
N TYR A 156 -11.73 5.76 1.27
CA TYR A 156 -13.02 5.09 1.30
C TYR A 156 -13.07 3.99 2.37
N ALA A 157 -12.02 3.18 2.47
CA ALA A 157 -11.91 2.15 3.51
C ALA A 157 -11.91 2.73 4.94
N LEU A 158 -11.43 3.95 5.11
CA LEU A 158 -11.41 4.63 6.41
C LEU A 158 -12.77 5.23 6.80
N SER A 159 -13.41 5.99 5.92
CA SER A 159 -14.64 6.74 6.21
C SER A 159 -15.94 5.95 5.96
N GLY A 160 -15.87 4.83 5.22
CA GLY A 160 -17.05 4.10 4.76
C GLY A 160 -17.93 4.88 3.76
N THR A 161 -17.54 6.10 3.41
CA THR A 161 -18.30 7.01 2.54
C THR A 161 -17.50 7.26 1.26
N PRO A 162 -18.06 7.00 0.06
CA PRO A 162 -17.33 7.22 -1.18
C PRO A 162 -16.94 8.70 -1.26
N PRO A 163 -15.69 9.03 -1.63
CA PRO A 163 -15.26 10.42 -1.65
C PRO A 163 -16.19 11.24 -2.53
N SER A 164 -16.63 12.39 -2.02
CA SER A 164 -17.40 13.38 -2.79
C SER A 164 -16.65 13.65 -4.09
N ALA A 165 -17.26 13.22 -5.18
CA ALA A 165 -16.55 12.86 -6.38
C ALA A 165 -15.86 14.06 -7.07
N SER A 166 -14.53 14.05 -7.06
CA SER A 166 -13.78 14.46 -8.25
C SER A 166 -14.18 13.53 -9.41
N ARG A 167 -14.28 14.10 -10.63
CA ARG A 167 -14.77 13.42 -11.84
C ARG A 167 -14.00 12.12 -12.16
N SER A 168 -12.75 11.99 -11.67
CA SER A 168 -11.92 10.79 -11.75
C SER A 168 -12.41 9.67 -10.82
N ALA A 169 -12.78 9.97 -9.57
CA ALA A 169 -13.18 8.98 -8.56
C ALA A 169 -14.49 8.22 -8.92
N ARG A 170 -15.40 8.87 -9.65
CA ARG A 170 -16.67 8.27 -10.11
C ARG A 170 -16.48 7.10 -11.08
N ARG A 171 -15.46 7.16 -11.96
CA ARG A 171 -15.20 6.10 -12.94
C ARG A 171 -14.59 4.85 -12.30
N PHE A 172 -13.86 5.03 -11.20
CA PHE A 172 -13.21 3.93 -10.46
C PHE A 172 -14.16 3.21 -9.50
N LEU A 173 -15.02 3.93 -8.77
CA LEU A 173 -16.03 3.30 -7.90
C LEU A 173 -16.98 2.39 -8.71
N ASP A 174 -17.31 2.77 -9.95
CA ASP A 174 -18.19 2.00 -10.84
C ASP A 174 -17.53 0.72 -11.41
N THR A 175 -16.19 0.64 -11.33
CA THR A 175 -15.40 -0.52 -11.79
C THR A 175 -15.03 -1.42 -10.61
N ALA A 176 -14.67 -0.84 -9.45
CA ALA A 176 -14.19 -1.57 -8.28
C ALA A 176 -15.32 -2.22 -7.44
N LEU A 177 -16.57 -1.78 -7.57
CA LEU A 177 -17.73 -2.29 -6.81
C LEU A 177 -18.68 -3.17 -7.64
N ARG A 178 -18.27 -3.68 -8.81
CA ARG A 178 -19.10 -4.66 -9.53
C ARG A 178 -18.99 -6.03 -8.84
N PRO A 179 -20.11 -6.61 -8.36
CA PRO A 179 -20.11 -7.95 -7.80
C PRO A 179 -20.02 -9.09 -8.83
N ASP A 180 -20.00 -8.79 -10.15
CA ASP A 180 -20.10 -9.80 -11.22
C ASP A 180 -18.88 -9.84 -12.17
N THR A 181 -17.67 -9.96 -11.65
CA THR A 181 -16.53 -10.48 -12.45
C THR A 181 -16.00 -11.77 -11.84
N ALA A 182 -16.89 -12.75 -11.74
CA ALA A 182 -16.53 -14.15 -11.72
C ALA A 182 -17.07 -14.81 -13.00
N ILE A 183 -16.14 -15.39 -13.78
CA ILE A 183 -16.33 -16.48 -14.76
C ILE A 183 -16.92 -16.12 -16.14
N LEU A 184 -16.06 -16.05 -17.17
CA LEU A 184 -15.99 -17.01 -18.30
C LEU A 184 -15.00 -16.52 -19.38
N LEU A 185 -13.80 -17.12 -19.40
CA LEU A 185 -13.18 -17.84 -20.53
C LEU A 185 -11.75 -18.24 -20.15
#